data_AF-A0A1Q7DCR3-F1
#
_entry.id   AF-A0A1Q7DCR3-F1
#
_cell.length_a   1.000
_cell.length_b   1.000
_cell.length_c   1.000
_cell.angle_alpha   90.00
_cell.angle_beta   90.00
_cell.angle_gamma   90.00
#
_symmetry.space_group_name_H-M   'P 1'
#
loop_
_entity.id
_entity.type
_entity.pdbx_description
1 polymer ?
#
loop_
_entity_poly.entity_id
_entity_poly.type
_entity_poly.pdbx_seq_one_letter_code
_entity_poly.pdbx_strand_id
1 'polypeptide(L)'
;MTSAFDTPPRAWKDQWGDELAWTGTSSPEGDAPRAIHAAIVHKGLTRFGDVAACVAEELFARDSAHAGFIVSIGFFRSWYLVLACREIDRLRGTAVTVTRHGDGDQSGCRVG
;
A
#
# COMPACT_ATOMS: atom_id res chain seq x y z
N MET A 1 -5.19 -17.91 1.29
CA MET A 1 -5.31 -17.59 -0.15
C MET A 1 -4.11 -16.73 -0.50
N THR A 2 -3.16 -17.25 -1.26
CA THR A 2 -1.96 -16.50 -1.67
C THR A 2 -2.40 -15.49 -2.72
N SER A 3 -2.40 -14.20 -2.38
CA SER A 3 -2.77 -13.19 -3.37
C SER A 3 -1.69 -13.18 -4.45
N ALA A 4 -2.05 -13.19 -5.72
CA ALA A 4 -1.06 -13.18 -6.80
C ALA A 4 -0.28 -11.83 -6.93
N PHE A 5 -0.37 -10.97 -5.91
CA PHE A 5 0.43 -9.78 -5.65
C PHE A 5 1.49 -9.98 -4.55
N ASP A 6 1.66 -11.20 -4.03
CA ASP A 6 2.58 -11.51 -2.92
C ASP A 6 4.06 -11.19 -3.22
N THR A 7 4.43 -11.08 -4.49
CA THR A 7 5.82 -10.81 -4.89
C THR A 7 6.11 -9.30 -4.84
N PRO A 8 6.97 -8.83 -3.92
CA PRO A 8 7.31 -7.41 -3.83
C PRO A 8 8.01 -6.91 -5.10
N PRO A 9 7.74 -5.67 -5.54
CA PRO A 9 8.58 -5.02 -6.52
C PRO A 9 9.97 -4.79 -5.90
N ARG A 10 11.03 -4.95 -6.69
CA ARG A 10 12.41 -4.93 -6.21
C ARG A 10 12.77 -3.66 -5.41
N ALA A 11 12.19 -2.51 -5.75
CA ALA A 11 12.44 -1.24 -5.07
C ALA A 11 11.77 -1.11 -3.69
N TRP A 12 10.77 -1.94 -3.37
CA TRP A 12 10.04 -1.92 -2.09
C TRP A 12 10.20 -3.21 -1.29
N LYS A 13 11.11 -4.10 -1.71
CA LYS A 13 11.33 -5.39 -1.04
C LYS A 13 11.65 -5.22 0.44
N ASP A 14 12.49 -4.23 0.79
CA ASP A 14 12.89 -3.96 2.17
C ASP A 14 11.78 -3.34 3.04
N GLN A 15 10.78 -2.72 2.41
CA GLN A 15 9.64 -2.09 3.09
C GLN A 15 8.40 -3.00 3.11
N TRP A 16 8.45 -4.14 2.42
CA TRP A 16 7.29 -4.99 2.19
C TRP A 16 6.67 -5.53 3.49
N GLY A 17 7.52 -5.80 4.48
CA GLY A 17 7.12 -6.23 5.81
C GLY A 17 6.90 -5.10 6.81
N ASP A 18 7.08 -3.84 6.41
CA ASP A 18 6.92 -2.70 7.31
C ASP A 18 5.45 -2.52 7.66
N GLU A 19 5.24 -2.05 8.89
CA GLU A 19 3.91 -1.74 9.39
C GLU A 19 3.47 -0.36 8.88
N LEU A 20 2.20 -0.27 8.55
CA LEU A 20 1.60 0.84 7.85
C LEU A 20 0.32 1.24 8.56
N ALA A 21 0.22 2.51 8.92
CA ALA A 21 -0.93 3.05 9.62
C ALA A 21 -1.41 4.34 8.94
N TRP A 22 -2.73 4.52 8.93
CA TRP A 22 -3.35 5.74 8.45
C TRP A 22 -3.38 6.78 9.56
N THR A 23 -2.76 7.93 9.33
CA THR A 23 -2.69 9.06 10.28
C THR A 23 -3.38 10.32 9.75
N GLY A 24 -3.86 10.30 8.51
CA GLY A 24 -4.58 11.42 7.91
C GLY A 24 -5.93 11.66 8.60
N THR A 25 -6.26 12.92 8.86
CA THR A 25 -7.52 13.32 9.51
C THR A 25 -8.71 13.42 8.55
N SER A 26 -8.46 13.36 7.24
CA SER A 26 -9.47 13.58 6.19
C SER A 26 -9.58 12.38 5.25
N SER A 27 -10.80 12.16 4.73
CA SER A 27 -11.02 11.16 3.70
C SER A 27 -10.22 11.53 2.44
N PRO A 28 -9.42 10.61 1.90
CA PRO A 28 -8.57 10.90 0.76
C PRO A 28 -9.36 11.31 -0.50
N GLU A 29 -8.79 12.25 -1.25
CA GLU A 29 -9.25 12.58 -2.61
C GLU A 29 -8.51 11.74 -3.64
N GLY A 30 -9.25 11.20 -4.62
CA GLY A 30 -8.72 10.32 -5.67
C GLY A 30 -8.90 8.82 -5.38
N ASP A 31 -8.87 8.02 -6.45
CA ASP A 31 -9.17 6.58 -6.37
C ASP A 31 -8.12 5.80 -5.58
N ALA A 32 -6.83 6.03 -5.84
CA ALA A 32 -5.76 5.30 -5.16
C ALA A 32 -5.64 5.64 -3.66
N PRO A 33 -5.67 6.93 -3.24
CA PRO A 33 -5.70 7.27 -1.82
C PRO A 33 -6.94 6.72 -1.09
N ARG A 34 -8.11 6.68 -1.74
CA ARG A 34 -9.32 6.05 -1.20
C ARG A 34 -9.18 4.55 -1.00
N ALA A 35 -8.59 3.86 -1.96
CA ALA A 35 -8.32 2.43 -1.83
C ALA A 35 -7.32 2.16 -0.69
N ILE A 36 -6.29 3.00 -0.52
CA ILE A 36 -5.31 2.88 0.58
C ILE A 36 -6.01 3.07 1.93
N HIS A 37 -6.81 4.13 2.08
CA HIS A 37 -7.58 4.35 3.30
C HIS A 37 -8.55 3.20 3.58
N ALA A 38 -9.25 2.68 2.57
CA ALA A 38 -10.16 1.55 2.75
C ALA A 38 -9.42 0.28 3.18
N ALA A 39 -8.25 0.00 2.59
CA ALA A 39 -7.41 -1.13 2.97
C ALA A 39 -6.97 -1.06 4.45
N ILE A 40 -6.56 0.12 4.91
CA ILE A 40 -6.06 0.29 6.28
C ILE A 40 -7.20 0.40 7.29
N VAL A 41 -8.16 1.31 7.06
CA VAL A 41 -9.19 1.68 8.03
C VAL A 41 -10.39 0.74 8.00
N HIS A 42 -10.80 0.26 6.83
CA HIS A 42 -11.97 -0.63 6.72
C HIS A 42 -11.58 -2.11 6.74
N LYS A 43 -10.47 -2.50 6.12
CA LYS A 43 -10.01 -3.89 6.10
C LYS A 43 -8.99 -4.23 7.20
N GLY A 44 -8.51 -3.22 7.94
CA GLY A 44 -7.58 -3.42 9.06
C GLY A 44 -6.21 -3.94 8.63
N LEU A 45 -5.82 -3.72 7.37
CA LEU A 45 -4.51 -4.16 6.88
C LEU A 45 -3.43 -3.22 7.38
N THR A 46 -2.44 -3.78 8.07
CA THR A 46 -1.36 -3.03 8.71
C THR A 46 0.00 -3.27 8.08
N ARG A 47 0.13 -4.14 7.08
CA ARG A 47 1.42 -4.40 6.42
C ARG A 47 1.48 -3.70 5.07
N PHE A 48 2.63 -3.11 4.77
CA PHE A 48 2.87 -2.42 3.50
C PHE A 48 2.52 -3.31 2.30
N GLY A 49 3.02 -4.55 2.28
CA GLY A 49 2.75 -5.49 1.19
C GLY A 49 1.28 -5.86 1.03
N ASP A 50 0.59 -6.10 2.15
CA ASP A 50 -0.83 -6.47 2.15
C ASP A 50 -1.71 -5.30 1.67
N VAL A 51 -1.40 -4.07 2.13
CA VAL A 51 -2.08 -2.85 1.68
C VAL A 51 -1.83 -2.61 0.19
N ALA A 52 -0.58 -2.69 -0.26
CA ALA A 52 -0.22 -2.48 -1.67
C ALA A 52 -0.89 -3.52 -2.59
N ALA A 53 -0.91 -4.79 -2.19
CA ALA A 53 -1.59 -5.87 -2.92
C ALA A 53 -3.10 -5.62 -3.01
N CYS A 54 -3.73 -5.27 -1.89
CA CYS A 54 -5.16 -4.97 -1.83
C CYS A 54 -5.55 -3.78 -2.73
N VAL A 55 -4.76 -2.71 -2.69
CA VAL A 55 -5.00 -1.49 -3.50
C VAL A 55 -4.84 -1.79 -4.98
N ALA A 56 -3.80 -2.52 -5.37
CA ALA A 56 -3.57 -2.90 -6.76
C ALA A 56 -4.70 -3.78 -7.30
N GLU A 57 -5.25 -4.68 -6.47
CA GLU A 57 -6.40 -5.52 -6.84
C GLU A 57 -7.68 -4.69 -7.03
N GLU A 58 -7.96 -3.74 -6.13
CA GLU A 58 -9.13 -2.86 -6.26
C GLU A 58 -9.07 -1.96 -7.50
N LEU A 59 -7.90 -1.37 -7.78
CA LEU A 59 -7.70 -0.55 -8.96
C LEU A 59 -7.87 -1.39 -10.23
N PHE A 60 -7.28 -2.59 -10.27
CA PHE A 60 -7.43 -3.52 -11.38
C PHE A 60 -8.89 -3.97 -11.57
N ALA A 61 -9.62 -4.25 -10.49
CA ALA A 61 -11.03 -4.64 -10.55
C ALA A 61 -11.92 -3.51 -11.12
N ARG A 62 -11.64 -2.25 -10.74
CA ARG A 62 -12.36 -1.09 -11.29
C ARG A 62 -12.07 -0.88 -12.77
N ASP A 63 -10.79 -0.90 -13.16
CA ASP A 63 -10.40 -0.69 -14.56
C ASP A 63 -10.87 -1.84 -15.46
N SER A 64 -10.79 -3.07 -14.99
CA SER A 64 -11.27 -4.25 -15.74
C SER A 64 -12.79 -4.24 -15.93
N ALA A 65 -13.55 -3.70 -14.98
CA ALA A 65 -14.99 -3.49 -15.13
C ALA A 65 -15.34 -2.41 -16.17
N HIS A 66 -14.49 -1.39 -16.34
CA HIS A 66 -14.70 -0.33 -17.35
C HIS A 66 -14.16 -0.67 -18.74
N ALA A 67 -13.03 -1.37 -18.82
CA ALA A 67 -12.24 -1.48 -20.06
C ALA A 67 -12.60 -2.70 -20.95
N GLY A 68 -13.51 -3.57 -20.53
CA GLY A 68 -13.97 -4.69 -21.36
C GLY A 68 -12.81 -5.58 -21.86
N PHE A 69 -12.15 -6.29 -20.94
CA PHE A 69 -11.25 -7.43 -21.20
C PHE A 69 -10.34 -7.35 -22.44
N ILE A 70 -9.30 -6.49 -22.42
CA ILE A 70 -8.19 -6.59 -23.38
C ILE A 70 -6.86 -6.82 -22.64
N VAL A 71 -6.45 -8.09 -22.66
CA VAL A 71 -5.08 -8.63 -22.79
C VAL A 71 -3.93 -7.74 -22.31
N SER A 72 -3.49 -7.97 -21.07
CA SER A 72 -2.07 -8.09 -20.62
C SER A 72 -1.99 -8.17 -19.08
N ILE A 73 -2.72 -9.12 -18.49
CA ILE A 73 -2.97 -9.21 -17.03
C ILE A 73 -1.66 -9.18 -16.21
N GLY A 74 -0.58 -9.82 -16.65
CA GLY A 74 0.68 -9.86 -15.90
C GLY A 74 1.46 -8.53 -15.88
N PHE A 75 1.57 -7.84 -17.01
CA PHE A 75 2.35 -6.59 -17.11
C PHE A 75 1.64 -5.43 -16.40
N PHE A 76 0.31 -5.34 -16.55
CA PHE A 76 -0.51 -4.37 -15.83
C PHE A 76 -0.48 -4.62 -14.32
N ARG A 77 -0.49 -5.89 -13.87
CA ARG A 77 -0.51 -6.22 -12.45
C ARG A 77 0.72 -5.69 -11.70
N SER A 78 1.91 -5.93 -12.24
CA SER A 78 3.14 -5.37 -11.67
C SER A 78 3.16 -3.84 -11.72
N TRP A 79 2.57 -3.24 -12.76
CA TRP A 79 2.43 -1.80 -12.88
C TRP A 79 1.51 -1.20 -11.81
N TYR A 80 0.33 -1.79 -11.57
CA TYR A 80 -0.58 -1.35 -10.49
C TYR A 80 0.04 -1.54 -9.11
N LEU A 81 0.83 -2.59 -8.91
CA LEU A 81 1.57 -2.78 -7.66
C LEU A 81 2.60 -1.66 -7.44
N VAL A 82 3.35 -1.30 -8.48
CA VAL A 82 4.32 -0.18 -8.43
C VAL A 82 3.60 1.15 -8.21
N LEU A 83 2.47 1.39 -8.87
CA LEU A 83 1.64 2.58 -8.65
C LEU A 83 1.15 2.65 -7.20
N ALA A 84 0.63 1.55 -6.65
CA ALA A 84 0.18 1.48 -5.27
C ALA A 84 1.33 1.78 -4.29
N CYS A 85 2.49 1.15 -4.47
CA CYS A 85 3.67 1.40 -3.64
C CYS A 85 4.10 2.87 -3.70
N ARG A 86 4.10 3.45 -4.91
CA ARG A 86 4.48 4.86 -5.13
C ARG A 86 3.51 5.83 -4.48
N GLU A 87 2.21 5.53 -4.51
CA GLU A 87 1.20 6.39 -3.88
C GLU A 87 1.26 6.28 -2.35
N ILE A 88 1.52 5.09 -1.81
CA ILE A 88 1.78 4.91 -0.39
C ILE A 88 3.01 5.73 0.04
N ASP A 89 4.11 5.69 -0.72
CA ASP A 89 5.30 6.52 -0.45
C ASP A 89 5.01 8.02 -0.57
N ARG A 90 4.12 8.43 -1.48
CA ARG A 90 3.70 9.83 -1.61
C ARG A 90 2.90 10.30 -0.39
N LEU A 91 2.08 9.43 0.18
CA LEU A 91 1.28 9.70 1.38
C LEU A 91 2.11 9.54 2.67
N ARG A 92 3.32 8.98 2.57
CA ARG A 92 4.22 8.78 3.70
C ARG A 92 4.57 10.13 4.34
N GLY A 93 4.38 10.21 5.65
CA GLY A 93 4.67 11.41 6.43
C GLY A 93 3.60 12.51 6.34
N THR A 94 2.56 12.33 5.51
CA THR A 94 1.42 13.26 5.45
C THR A 94 0.13 12.62 5.94
N ALA A 95 -0.26 11.49 5.37
CA ALA A 95 -1.48 10.77 5.71
C ALA A 95 -1.23 9.31 6.14
N VAL A 96 -0.03 8.80 5.88
CA VAL A 96 0.38 7.43 6.22
C VAL A 96 1.69 7.47 6.98
N THR A 97 1.80 6.69 8.04
CA THR A 97 3.07 6.38 8.70
C THR A 97 3.51 4.97 8.34
N VAL A 98 4.81 4.82 8.08
CA VAL A 98 5.45 3.52 7.83
C VAL A 98 6.49 3.30 8.91
N THR A 99 6.26 2.28 9.73
CA THR A 99 7.14 1.86 10.82
C THR A 99 7.81 0.56 10.44
N ARG A 100 9.15 0.58 10.36
CA ARG A 100 9.92 -0.62 10.02
C ARG A 100 9.69 -1.69 11.06
N HIS A 101 9.25 -2.87 10.62
CA HIS A 101 9.11 -4.02 11.50
C HIS A 101 10.49 -4.63 11.75
N GLY A 102 11.24 -4.03 12.68
CA GLY A 102 12.56 -4.50 13.11
C GLY A 102 13.70 -3.54 12.77
N ASP A 103 13.88 -2.52 13.62
CA ASP A 103 15.04 -2.51 14.51
C ASP A 103 14.60 -1.85 15.82
N GLY A 104 14.61 -2.62 16.90
CA GLY A 104 14.42 -2.05 18.23
C GLY A 104 15.68 -1.30 18.61
N ASP A 105 15.71 0.01 18.42
CA ASP A 105 16.62 0.88 19.18
C ASP A 105 15.90 2.14 19.67
N GLN A 106 15.40 2.01 20.89
CA GLN A 106 15.41 3.01 21.96
C GLN A 106 15.87 4.43 21.55
N SER A 107 14.97 5.26 21.02
CA SER A 107 15.07 6.70 21.33
C SER A 107 14.51 6.92 22.73
N GLY A 108 15.35 6.60 23.71
CA GLY A 108 15.13 6.92 25.11
C GLY A 108 14.86 8.42 25.25
N CYS A 109 13.80 8.74 25.98
CA CYS A 109 13.57 10.06 26.52
C CYS A 109 14.81 10.49 27.32
N ARG A 110 15.69 11.29 26.76
CA ARG A 110 16.78 11.94 27.52
C ARG A 110 16.27 13.29 27.99
N VAL A 111 15.63 13.28 29.16
CA VAL A 111 15.52 14.45 30.02
C VAL A 111 16.75 14.42 30.92
N GLY A 112 17.58 15.46 30.85
CA GLY A 112 18.75 15.70 31.69
C GLY A 112 19.21 17.13 31.53
#